data_AF-L9YAM1-F1
#
_entry.id   AF-L9YAM1-F1
#
_cell.length_a   1.000
_cell.length_b   1.000
_cell.length_c   1.000
_cell.angle_alpha   90.00
_cell.angle_beta   90.00
_cell.angle_gamma   90.00
#
_symmetry.space_group_name_H-M   'P 1'
#
loop_
_entity.id
_entity.type
_entity.pdbx_description
1 polymer ?
#
loop_
_entity_poly.entity_id
_entity_poly.type
_entity_poly.pdbx_seq_one_letter_code
_entity_poly.pdbx_strand_id
1 'polypeptide(L)' 'MVTLPLPSLEMLAAVVVAFLAGACCPTYYATERLRGFGRATFAKIPYQPPPGMDREEAM' A
#
# COMPACT_ATOMS: atom_id res chain seq x y z
N MET A 1 30.48 -12.19 -0.01
CA MET A 1 30.17 -10.94 -0.73
C MET A 1 28.80 -11.12 -1.36
N VAL A 2 27.81 -10.28 -1.04
CA VAL A 2 26.48 -10.33 -1.66
C VAL A 2 26.52 -9.52 -2.95
N THR A 3 26.37 -10.17 -4.09
CA THR A 3 26.23 -9.52 -5.39
C THR A 3 24.76 -9.21 -5.63
N LEU A 4 24.38 -7.94 -5.49
CA LEU A 4 23.05 -7.48 -5.90
C LEU A 4 23.04 -7.21 -7.40
N PRO A 5 22.00 -7.62 -8.13
CA PRO A 5 21.87 -7.28 -9.53
C PRO A 5 21.75 -5.75 -9.68
N LEU A 6 22.52 -5.18 -10.60
CA LEU A 6 22.38 -3.76 -10.95
C LEU A 6 21.00 -3.58 -11.60
N PRO A 7 20.22 -2.56 -11.16
CA PRO A 7 18.92 -2.30 -11.75
C PRO A 7 19.08 -1.92 -13.23
N SER A 8 18.17 -2.43 -14.07
CA SER A 8 18.13 -2.01 -15.47
C SER A 8 17.76 -0.53 -15.58
N LEU A 9 18.13 0.11 -16.69
CA LEU A 9 17.76 1.50 -16.96
C LEU A 9 16.23 1.70 -16.94
N GLU A 10 15.49 0.70 -17.44
CA GLU A 10 14.03 0.69 -17.45
C GLU A 10 13.46 0.71 -16.03
N MET A 11 14.04 -0.10 -15.13
CA MET A 11 13.64 -0.15 -13.72
C MET A 11 13.94 1.18 -13.01
N LEU A 12 15.10 1.79 -13.29
CA LEU A 12 15.45 3.10 -12.77
C LEU A 12 14.49 4.18 -13.28
N ALA A 13 14.18 4.19 -14.58
CA ALA A 13 13.25 5.13 -15.18
C ALA A 13 11.85 5.01 -14.58
N ALA A 14 11.35 3.78 -14.39
CA ALA A 14 10.06 3.54 -13.75
C ALA A 14 10.00 4.08 -12.31
N VAL A 15 11.07 3.87 -11.53
CA VAL A 15 11.18 4.39 -10.16
C VAL A 15 11.19 5.93 -10.14
N VAL A 16 11.95 6.56 -11.04
CA VAL A 16 12.01 8.02 -11.15
C VAL A 16 10.65 8.61 -11.52
N VAL A 17 9.95 8.03 -12.50
CA VAL A 17 8.61 8.47 -12.90
C VAL A 17 7.62 8.31 -11.75
N ALA A 18 7.65 7.18 -11.04
CA ALA A 18 6.79 6.96 -9.87
C ALA A 18 7.08 7.97 -8.74
N PHE A 19 8.35 8.27 -8.49
CA PHE A 19 8.76 9.28 -7.51
C PHE A 19 8.26 10.67 -7.89
N LEU A 20 8.45 11.11 -9.14
CA LEU A 20 7.99 12.41 -9.62
C LEU A 20 6.47 12.51 -9.62
N ALA A 21 5.75 11.47 -10.06
CA ALA A 21 4.30 11.41 -9.98
C ALA A 21 3.80 11.51 -8.53
N GLY A 22 4.52 10.89 -7.58
CA GLY A 22 4.28 11.02 -6.15
C GLY A 22 4.59 12.42 -5.61
N ALA A 23 5.71 13.02 -6.00
CA ALA A 23 6.15 14.36 -5.57
C ALA A 23 5.26 15.49 -6.10
N CYS A 24 4.65 15.31 -7.28
CA CYS A 24 3.67 16.23 -7.83
C CYS A 24 2.30 16.15 -7.13
N CYS A 25 2.08 15.16 -6.25
CA CYS A 25 0.90 15.12 -5.41
C CYS A 25 1.18 15.89 -4.12
N PRO A 26 0.47 17.00 -3.83
CA PRO A 26 0.59 17.65 -2.53
C PRO A 26 0.39 16.63 -1.40
N THR A 27 1.21 16.72 -0.35
CA THR A 27 1.26 15.76 0.76
C THR A 27 -0.13 15.46 1.36
N TYR A 28 -0.99 16.48 1.39
CA TYR A 28 -2.39 16.36 1.80
C TYR A 28 -3.16 15.33 0.95
N TYR A 29 -3.19 15.49 -0.37
CA TYR A 29 -3.91 14.59 -1.28
C TYR A 29 -3.30 13.19 -1.33
N ALA A 30 -1.97 13.08 -1.17
CA ALA A 30 -1.31 11.78 -1.07
C ALA A 30 -1.80 11.01 0.17
N THR A 31 -1.93 11.71 1.30
CA THR A 31 -2.45 11.15 2.55
C THR A 31 -3.91 10.72 2.42
N GLU A 32 -4.75 11.53 1.76
CA GLU A 32 -6.15 11.15 1.52
C GLU A 32 -6.28 9.90 0.65
N ARG A 33 -5.46 9.80 -0.42
CA ARG A 33 -5.43 8.63 -1.30
C ARG A 33 -4.98 7.37 -0.55
N LEU A 34 -3.94 7.47 0.29
CA LEU A 34 -3.47 6.35 1.11
C LEU A 34 -4.54 5.89 2.11
N ARG A 35 -5.26 6.83 2.75
CA ARG A 35 -6.36 6.51 3.67
C ARG A 35 -7.53 5.85 2.94
N GLY A 36 -7.87 6.33 1.74
CA GLY A 36 -8.91 5.73 0.88
C GLY A 36 -8.54 4.33 0.41
N PHE A 37 -7.32 4.16 -0.10
CA PHE A 37 -6.78 2.87 -0.52
C PHE A 37 -6.73 1.86 0.64
N GLY A 38 -6.28 2.30 1.82
CA GLY A 38 -6.28 1.50 3.04
C GLY A 38 -7.68 0.99 3.38
N ARG A 39 -8.67 1.89 3.49
CA ARG A 39 -10.07 1.49 3.75
C ARG A 39 -10.61 0.50 2.73
N ALA A 40 -10.37 0.74 1.44
CA ALA A 40 -10.82 -0.16 0.38
C ALA A 40 -10.16 -1.55 0.44
N THR A 41 -8.88 -1.60 0.85
CA THR A 41 -8.13 -2.84 1.01
C THR A 41 -8.61 -3.61 2.25
N PHE A 42 -8.72 -2.93 3.39
CA PHE A 42 -9.19 -3.54 4.65
C PHE A 42 -10.64 -4.03 4.56
N ALA A 43 -11.50 -3.34 3.80
CA ALA A 43 -12.87 -3.80 3.55
C ALA A 43 -12.96 -5.15 2.83
N LYS A 44 -11.89 -5.58 2.14
CA LYS A 44 -11.81 -6.89 1.46
C LYS A 44 -11.26 -8.01 2.34
N ILE A 45 -10.67 -7.68 3.49
CA ILE A 45 -10.14 -8.69 4.40
C ILE A 45 -11.33 -9.30 5.15
N PRO A 46 -11.57 -10.62 5.04
CA PRO A 46 -12.62 -11.27 5.80
C PRO A 46 -12.37 -11.05 7.30
N TYR A 47 -13.35 -10.49 8.00
CA TYR A 47 -13.28 -10.41 9.45
C TYR A 47 -13.19 -11.83 10.03
N GLN A 48 -12.14 -12.07 10.81
CA GLN A 48 -11.94 -13.33 11.51
C GLN A 48 -12.09 -13.04 13.01
N PRO A 49 -13.16 -13.54 13.66
CA PRO A 49 -13.37 -13.29 15.07
C PRO A 49 -12.24 -13.90 15.90
N PRO A 50 -11.96 -13.35 17.09
CA PRO A 50 -11.06 -13.96 18.06
C PRO A 50 -11.47 -15.41 18.36
N PRO A 51 -10.51 -16.31 18.66
CA PRO A 51 -10.84 -17.68 19.04
C PRO A 51 -11.83 -17.71 20.22
N GLY A 52 -12.96 -18.40 20.04
CA GLY A 52 -14.00 -18.53 21.07
C GLY A 52 -15.10 -17.47 21.07
N MET A 53 -15.15 -16.58 20.07
CA MET A 53 -16.26 -15.64 19.87
C MET A 53 -16.99 -15.92 18.55
N ASP A 54 -18.33 -15.91 18.59
CA ASP A 54 -19.13 -15.98 17.37
C ASP A 54 -19.09 -14.65 16.61
N ARG A 55 -19.26 -14.74 15.28
CA ARG A 55 -19.09 -13.59 14.38
C ARG A 55 -20.07 -12.44 14.66
N GLU A 56 -21.24 -12.75 15.20
CA GLU A 56 -22.26 -11.75 15.58
C GLU A 56 -21.97 -11.07 16.93
N GLU A 57 -21.29 -11.76 17.86
CA GLU A 57 -20.88 -11.18 19.15
C GLU A 57 -19.62 -10.30 19.02
N ALA A 58 -18.89 -10.47 17.92
CA ALA A 58 -17.60 -9.83 17.70
C ALA A 58 -17.66 -8.61 16.76
N MET A 59 -18.85 -8.22 16.26
CA MET A 59 -19.08 -7.01 15.46
C MET A 59 -19.68 -5.87 16.28
#